data_AF-A0A315GTN7-F1
#
_entry.id   AF-A0A315GTN7-F1
#
_cell.length_a   1.000
_cell.length_b   1.000
_cell.length_c   1.000
_cell.angle_alpha   90.00
_cell.angle_beta   90.00
_cell.angle_gamma   90.00
#
_symmetry.space_group_name_H-M   'P 1'
#
loop_
_entity.id
_entity.type
_entity.pdbx_description
1 polymer ?
#
loop_
_entity_poly.entity_id
_entity_poly.type
_entity_poly.pdbx_seq_one_letter_code
_entity_poly.pdbx_strand_id
1 'polypeptide(L)'
;MKKALLVVSFGTSYHDTCEKNIVACERDLAASCPDRDLFRAFTSGMIIRKLRQRDGIDIDTPLQALQKLAAQGYQDVAIQSLHIINGDEYEKIVREVQLLRPLFTRLTLGVPLLSSHNDYVQLMQALRQQMPSLRQTEKVVFMGHGASHHAFAAYACLDHMMTAQRFPARVGAVESYPEVDILIDSLRDEGVTGVHLMPLMLVAGDHAINDMASDDGDSWKMRFNAAGIPATPWLSGLGENPAIRAMFVAHLHQALNMAVEEAA
;
A
#
# COMPACT_ATOMS: atom_id res chain seq x y z
N MET A 1 -6.15 28.28 14.26
CA MET A 1 -5.22 27.16 14.46
C MET A 1 -4.77 26.67 13.09
N LYS A 2 -3.47 26.60 12.82
CA LYS A 2 -2.95 26.17 11.51
C LYS A 2 -3.02 24.64 11.42
N LYS A 3 -3.63 24.11 10.36
CA LYS A 3 -3.89 22.68 10.20
C LYS A 3 -3.13 22.08 9.03
N ALA A 4 -2.59 20.89 9.21
CA ALA A 4 -1.88 20.15 8.16
C ALA A 4 -2.48 18.76 7.95
N LEU A 5 -2.35 18.28 6.73
CA LEU A 5 -2.51 16.91 6.32
C LEU A 5 -1.13 16.41 5.87
N LEU A 6 -0.56 15.44 6.56
CA LEU A 6 0.69 14.79 6.19
C LEU A 6 0.39 13.40 5.63
N VAL A 7 0.62 13.21 4.32
CA VAL A 7 0.46 11.91 3.68
C VAL A 7 1.81 11.20 3.65
N VAL A 8 1.85 9.98 4.19
CA VAL A 8 3.09 9.22 4.36
C VAL A 8 3.01 7.92 3.56
N SER A 9 4.02 7.66 2.73
CA SER A 9 4.11 6.41 1.95
C SER A 9 5.53 5.84 2.00
N PHE A 10 5.72 4.61 1.52
CA PHE A 10 7.07 4.08 1.31
C PHE A 10 7.89 4.96 0.36
N GLY A 11 7.22 5.51 -0.66
CA GLY A 11 7.82 6.34 -1.70
C GLY A 11 8.17 5.55 -2.96
N THR A 12 8.47 6.28 -4.03
CA THR A 12 9.01 5.70 -5.28
C THR A 12 9.95 6.67 -5.95
N SER A 13 10.95 6.13 -6.67
CA SER A 13 11.83 6.92 -7.53
C SER A 13 11.33 7.04 -8.97
N TYR A 14 10.14 6.55 -9.30
CA TYR A 14 9.59 6.62 -10.66
C TYR A 14 8.50 7.68 -10.72
N HIS A 15 8.72 8.75 -11.51
CA HIS A 15 7.83 9.90 -11.56
C HIS A 15 6.42 9.53 -12.01
N ASP A 16 6.29 8.80 -13.12
CA ASP A 16 4.97 8.42 -13.67
C ASP A 16 4.16 7.56 -12.69
N THR A 17 4.79 6.58 -12.05
CA THR A 17 4.10 5.73 -11.07
C THR A 17 3.79 6.51 -9.79
N CYS A 18 4.64 7.45 -9.39
CA CYS A 18 4.35 8.37 -8.28
C CYS A 18 3.08 9.17 -8.55
N GLU A 19 2.97 9.75 -9.75
CA GLU A 19 1.85 10.59 -10.15
C GLU A 19 0.52 9.81 -10.18
N LYS A 20 0.54 8.62 -10.79
CA LYS A 20 -0.64 7.76 -10.93
C LYS A 20 -1.14 7.16 -9.60
N ASN A 21 -0.25 7.01 -8.62
CA ASN A 21 -0.55 6.30 -7.38
C ASN A 21 -0.51 7.21 -6.15
N ILE A 22 0.69 7.68 -5.76
CA ILE A 22 0.87 8.44 -4.52
C ILE A 22 0.18 9.80 -4.63
N VAL A 23 0.43 10.53 -5.73
CA VAL A 23 -0.16 11.86 -5.94
C VAL A 23 -1.68 11.77 -6.10
N ALA A 24 -2.18 10.72 -6.75
CA ALA A 24 -3.61 10.45 -6.82
C ALA A 24 -4.23 10.27 -5.41
N CYS A 25 -3.59 9.51 -4.53
CA CYS A 25 -4.04 9.38 -3.13
C CYS A 25 -3.99 10.71 -2.38
N GLU A 26 -2.90 11.46 -2.53
CA GLU A 26 -2.72 12.77 -1.90
C GLU A 26 -3.80 13.77 -2.31
N ARG A 27 -4.19 13.78 -3.60
CA ARG A 27 -5.27 14.62 -4.12
C ARG A 27 -6.60 14.28 -3.49
N ASP A 28 -6.97 13.00 -3.44
CA ASP A 28 -8.25 12.56 -2.87
C ASP A 28 -8.31 12.84 -1.36
N LEU A 29 -7.20 12.62 -0.65
CA LEU A 29 -7.07 12.94 0.77
C LEU A 29 -7.17 14.45 1.03
N ALA A 30 -6.48 15.29 0.24
CA ALA A 30 -6.56 16.74 0.38
C ALA A 30 -7.96 17.28 0.03
N ALA A 31 -8.60 16.74 -1.00
CA ALA A 31 -9.97 17.09 -1.37
C ALA A 31 -10.98 16.76 -0.25
N SER A 32 -10.73 15.70 0.52
CA SER A 32 -11.56 15.30 1.67
C SER A 32 -11.40 16.21 2.91
N CYS A 33 -10.29 16.94 2.99
CA CYS A 33 -9.94 17.82 4.12
C CYS A 33 -9.44 19.20 3.62
N PRO A 34 -10.28 20.00 2.93
CA PRO A 34 -9.84 21.23 2.24
C PRO A 34 -9.37 22.35 3.18
N ASP A 35 -9.57 22.21 4.49
CA ASP A 35 -9.12 23.15 5.52
C ASP A 35 -7.70 22.86 6.03
N ARG A 36 -6.99 21.89 5.44
CA ARG A 36 -5.65 21.46 5.83
C ARG A 36 -4.65 21.66 4.70
N ASP A 37 -3.48 22.21 5.02
CA ASP A 37 -2.37 22.30 4.08
C ASP A 37 -1.77 20.89 3.86
N LEU A 38 -1.58 20.50 2.60
CA LEU A 38 -1.06 19.17 2.23
C LEU A 38 0.47 19.12 2.28
N PHE A 39 1.00 18.09 2.94
CA PHE A 39 2.41 17.74 3.00
C PHE A 39 2.63 16.26 2.69
N ARG A 40 3.85 15.94 2.26
CA ARG A 40 4.31 14.59 1.93
C ARG A 40 5.51 14.21 2.79
N ALA A 41 5.57 12.94 3.17
CA ALA A 41 6.81 12.31 3.63
C ALA A 41 6.95 10.88 3.08
N PHE A 42 8.19 10.43 2.92
CA PHE A 42 8.50 9.04 2.57
C PHE A 42 9.20 8.32 3.73
N THR A 43 8.92 7.03 3.92
CA THR A 43 9.60 6.24 4.95
C THR A 43 10.89 5.59 4.44
N SER A 44 10.99 5.30 3.14
CA SER A 44 12.18 4.67 2.56
C SER A 44 13.33 5.66 2.40
N GLY A 45 14.31 5.57 3.31
CA GLY A 45 15.55 6.34 3.23
C GLY A 45 16.35 6.05 1.95
N MET A 46 16.23 4.86 1.36
CA MET A 46 16.85 4.55 0.06
C MET A 46 16.23 5.39 -1.06
N ILE A 47 14.89 5.44 -1.13
CA ILE A 47 14.18 6.23 -2.14
C ILE A 47 14.46 7.73 -1.95
N ILE A 48 14.42 8.23 -0.72
CA ILE A 48 14.74 9.63 -0.43
C ILE A 48 16.15 9.99 -0.92
N ARG A 49 17.16 9.16 -0.59
CA ARG A 49 18.54 9.38 -1.06
C ARG A 49 18.64 9.34 -2.58
N LYS A 50 17.96 8.38 -3.24
CA LYS A 50 17.96 8.23 -4.69
C LYS A 50 17.36 9.45 -5.40
N LEU A 51 16.20 9.92 -4.94
CA LEU A 51 15.54 11.13 -5.47
C LEU A 51 16.42 12.38 -5.30
N ARG A 52 17.05 12.53 -4.13
CA ARG A 52 17.95 13.66 -3.87
C ARG A 52 19.19 13.64 -4.78
N GLN A 53 19.83 12.48 -4.92
CA GLN A 53 21.07 12.34 -5.69
C GLN A 53 20.85 12.41 -7.20
N ARG A 54 19.79 11.76 -7.70
CA ARG A 54 19.52 11.66 -9.14
C ARG A 54 18.77 12.87 -9.67
N ASP A 55 17.78 13.36 -8.91
CA ASP A 55 16.81 14.35 -9.40
C ASP A 55 16.88 15.69 -8.67
N GLY A 56 17.68 15.81 -7.60
CA GLY A 56 17.72 17.01 -6.75
C GLY A 56 16.43 17.24 -5.96
N ILE A 57 15.57 16.23 -5.83
CA ILE A 57 14.29 16.33 -5.11
C ILE A 57 14.52 15.95 -3.64
N ASP A 58 14.33 16.92 -2.76
CA ASP A 58 14.36 16.71 -1.31
C ASP A 58 12.98 16.29 -0.80
N ILE A 59 12.87 15.06 -0.31
CA ILE A 59 11.68 14.54 0.37
C ILE A 59 12.01 14.28 1.83
N ASP A 60 11.13 14.73 2.72
CA ASP A 60 11.27 14.53 4.15
C ASP A 60 10.93 13.10 4.58
N THR A 61 11.63 12.62 5.61
CA THR A 61 11.15 11.53 6.47
C THR A 61 9.97 12.00 7.33
N PRO A 62 9.13 11.11 7.89
CA PRO A 62 7.99 11.55 8.69
C PRO A 62 8.43 12.34 9.93
N LEU A 63 9.51 11.93 10.61
CA LEU A 63 10.15 12.71 11.67
C LEU A 63 10.52 14.13 11.23
N GLN A 64 11.21 14.29 10.11
CA GLN A 64 11.62 15.60 9.59
C GLN A 64 10.41 16.46 9.22
N ALA A 65 9.40 15.87 8.57
CA ALA A 65 8.18 16.57 8.20
C ALA A 65 7.45 17.09 9.44
N LEU A 66 7.28 16.25 10.47
CA LEU A 66 6.63 16.66 11.73
C LEU A 66 7.43 17.75 12.46
N GLN A 67 8.76 17.65 12.53
CA GLN A 67 9.60 18.71 13.11
C GLN A 67 9.43 20.04 12.38
N LYS A 68 9.41 20.01 11.03
CA LYS A 68 9.17 21.21 10.20
C LYS A 68 7.78 21.78 10.43
N LEU A 69 6.75 20.94 10.52
CA LEU A 69 5.38 21.38 10.78
C LEU A 69 5.26 22.08 12.13
N ALA A 70 5.86 21.52 13.19
CA ALA A 70 5.90 22.15 14.51
C ALA A 70 6.62 23.51 14.46
N ALA A 71 7.79 23.57 13.82
CA ALA A 71 8.56 24.82 13.68
C ALA A 71 7.81 25.90 12.87
N GLN A 72 6.95 25.49 11.93
CA GLN A 72 6.10 26.38 11.12
C GLN A 72 4.78 26.77 11.82
N GLY A 73 4.57 26.33 13.06
CA GLY A 73 3.39 26.69 13.87
C GLY A 73 2.12 25.91 13.52
N TYR A 74 2.22 24.75 12.85
CA TYR A 74 1.09 23.83 12.72
C TYR A 74 0.79 23.19 14.07
N GLN A 75 -0.48 23.20 14.46
CA GLN A 75 -0.93 22.73 15.79
C GLN A 75 -1.90 21.54 15.70
N ASP A 76 -2.58 21.38 14.57
CA ASP A 76 -3.46 20.25 14.30
C ASP A 76 -3.00 19.55 13.03
N VAL A 77 -2.38 18.39 13.22
CA VAL A 77 -1.80 17.60 12.15
C VAL A 77 -2.51 16.26 12.07
N ALA A 78 -3.10 16.01 10.90
CA ALA A 78 -3.67 14.71 10.56
C ALA A 78 -2.70 13.99 9.63
N ILE A 79 -2.41 12.74 9.93
CA ILE A 79 -1.44 11.94 9.19
C ILE A 79 -2.18 10.75 8.60
N GLN A 80 -2.00 10.46 7.30
CA GLN A 80 -2.50 9.23 6.71
C GLN A 80 -1.34 8.40 6.16
N SER A 81 -1.27 7.14 6.60
CA SER A 81 -0.35 6.14 6.06
C SER A 81 -0.94 5.54 4.78
N LEU A 82 -0.16 5.49 3.70
CA LEU A 82 -0.51 4.78 2.47
C LEU A 82 0.10 3.37 2.40
N HIS A 83 0.55 2.83 3.54
CA HIS A 83 1.06 1.46 3.62
C HIS A 83 -0.10 0.46 3.52
N ILE A 84 0.22 -0.75 3.07
CA ILE A 84 -0.78 -1.81 2.88
C ILE A 84 -1.07 -2.53 4.21
N ILE A 85 -0.05 -2.77 5.03
CA ILE A 85 -0.14 -3.56 6.26
C ILE A 85 0.45 -2.79 7.45
N ASN A 86 0.09 -3.22 8.66
CA ASN A 86 0.65 -2.75 9.94
C ASN A 86 2.06 -3.32 10.20
N GLY A 87 2.97 -3.12 9.24
CA GLY A 87 4.35 -3.61 9.29
C GLY A 87 5.33 -2.62 9.92
N ASP A 88 6.63 -2.95 9.83
CA ASP A 88 7.74 -2.15 10.39
C ASP A 88 7.69 -0.67 9.97
N GLU A 89 7.35 -0.40 8.70
CA GLU A 89 7.27 0.97 8.19
C GLU A 89 6.17 1.79 8.89
N TYR A 90 5.03 1.17 9.19
CA TYR A 90 3.97 1.86 9.93
C TYR A 90 4.33 2.02 11.40
N GLU A 91 4.93 1.01 12.04
CA GLU A 91 5.39 1.13 13.43
C GLU A 91 6.41 2.24 13.62
N LYS A 92 7.31 2.46 12.65
CA LYS A 92 8.24 3.59 12.66
C LYS A 92 7.49 4.93 12.72
N ILE A 93 6.46 5.10 11.87
CA ILE A 93 5.60 6.31 11.88
C ILE A 93 4.94 6.46 13.25
N VAL A 94 4.36 5.38 13.81
CA VAL A 94 3.72 5.42 15.13
C VAL A 94 4.70 5.92 16.19
N ARG A 95 5.94 5.41 16.23
CA ARG A 95 6.96 5.83 17.19
C ARG A 95 7.32 7.31 17.05
N GLU A 96 7.50 7.79 15.81
CA GLU A 96 7.80 9.20 15.53
C GLU A 96 6.64 10.13 15.91
N VAL A 97 5.40 9.70 15.66
CA VAL A 97 4.18 10.40 16.06
C VAL A 97 4.07 10.49 17.58
N GLN A 98 4.33 9.40 18.31
CA GLN A 98 4.32 9.44 19.78
C GLN A 98 5.40 10.37 20.34
N LEU A 99 6.61 10.33 19.76
CA LEU A 99 7.73 11.16 20.19
C LEU A 99 7.42 12.66 20.06
N LEU A 100 6.77 13.06 18.96
CA LEU A 100 6.52 14.47 18.66
C LEU A 100 5.13 14.97 19.08
N ARG A 101 4.27 14.09 19.60
CA ARG A 101 2.92 14.42 20.08
C ARG A 101 2.88 15.64 21.01
N PRO A 102 3.80 15.85 21.98
CA PRO A 102 3.78 17.03 22.85
C PRO A 102 3.94 18.38 22.13
N LEU A 103 4.40 18.38 20.87
CA LEU A 103 4.59 19.61 20.08
C LEU A 103 3.30 20.11 19.42
N PHE A 104 2.23 19.32 19.43
CA PHE A 104 0.99 19.62 18.72
C PHE A 104 -0.19 19.62 19.69
N THR A 105 -1.14 20.53 19.46
CA THR A 105 -2.44 20.51 20.15
C THR A 105 -3.21 19.26 19.78
N ARG A 106 -3.13 18.85 18.51
CA ARG A 106 -3.78 17.65 18.00
C ARG A 106 -2.88 16.96 16.98
N LEU A 107 -2.61 15.68 17.22
CA LEU A 107 -1.81 14.84 16.33
C LEU A 107 -2.51 13.50 16.12
N THR A 108 -3.04 13.30 14.92
CA THR A 108 -3.88 12.15 14.55
C THR A 108 -3.16 11.31 13.49
N LEU A 109 -3.24 9.98 13.60
CA LEU A 109 -2.64 9.05 12.64
C LEU A 109 -3.69 8.03 12.17
N GLY A 110 -4.01 8.06 10.89
CA GLY A 110 -4.80 7.05 10.22
C GLY A 110 -4.02 5.75 10.03
N VAL A 111 -4.77 4.65 10.05
CA VAL A 111 -4.22 3.30 9.95
C VAL A 111 -3.89 2.92 8.48
N PRO A 112 -3.02 1.92 8.24
CA PRO A 112 -2.76 1.35 6.92
C PRO A 112 -3.99 0.66 6.31
N LEU A 113 -3.88 0.31 5.02
CA LEU A 113 -4.99 -0.23 4.23
C LEU A 113 -5.66 -1.47 4.85
N LEU A 114 -4.89 -2.41 5.43
CA LEU A 114 -5.39 -3.62 6.08
C LEU A 114 -5.18 -3.58 7.60
N SER A 115 -6.16 -3.05 8.32
CA SER A 115 -6.08 -2.83 9.78
C SER A 115 -7.21 -3.44 10.59
N SER A 116 -8.33 -3.75 9.94
CA SER A 116 -9.51 -4.37 10.53
C SER A 116 -10.07 -5.44 9.59
N HIS A 117 -10.91 -6.35 10.10
CA HIS A 117 -11.57 -7.35 9.26
C HIS A 117 -12.38 -6.72 8.11
N ASN A 118 -13.06 -5.60 8.38
CA ASN A 118 -13.85 -4.90 7.37
C ASN A 118 -12.96 -4.38 6.22
N ASP A 119 -11.72 -3.99 6.50
CA ASP A 119 -10.80 -3.54 5.45
C ASP A 119 -10.47 -4.67 4.46
N TYR A 120 -10.34 -5.91 4.91
CA TYR A 120 -10.14 -7.06 4.00
C TYR A 120 -11.34 -7.25 3.08
N VAL A 121 -12.55 -7.12 3.61
CA VAL A 121 -13.79 -7.23 2.83
C VAL A 121 -13.87 -6.11 1.79
N GLN A 122 -13.59 -4.87 2.19
CA GLN A 122 -13.58 -3.72 1.29
C GLN A 122 -12.48 -3.82 0.23
N LEU A 123 -11.28 -4.27 0.62
CA LEU A 123 -10.19 -4.51 -0.31
C LEU A 123 -10.59 -5.55 -1.37
N MET A 124 -11.17 -6.68 -0.99
CA MET A 124 -11.63 -7.69 -1.95
C MET A 124 -12.65 -7.13 -2.95
N GLN A 125 -13.55 -6.25 -2.50
CA GLN A 125 -14.51 -5.57 -3.38
C GLN A 125 -13.81 -4.61 -4.35
N ALA A 126 -12.87 -3.80 -3.86
CA ALA A 126 -12.09 -2.87 -4.68
C ALA A 126 -11.20 -3.61 -5.70
N LEU A 127 -10.55 -4.70 -5.29
CA LEU A 127 -9.74 -5.54 -6.16
C LEU A 127 -10.59 -6.15 -7.28
N ARG A 128 -11.80 -6.62 -6.98
CA ARG A 128 -12.70 -7.18 -8.01
C ARG A 128 -12.98 -6.20 -9.15
N GLN A 129 -13.02 -4.90 -8.88
CA GLN A 129 -13.31 -3.88 -9.89
C GLN A 129 -12.15 -3.63 -10.88
N GLN A 130 -10.91 -3.92 -10.47
CA GLN A 130 -9.71 -3.74 -11.32
C GLN A 130 -9.25 -5.05 -11.98
N MET A 131 -9.82 -6.19 -11.58
CA MET A 131 -9.47 -7.48 -12.18
C MET A 131 -9.90 -7.53 -13.64
N PRO A 132 -9.09 -8.16 -14.53
CA PRO A 132 -9.51 -8.40 -15.89
C PRO A 132 -10.68 -9.41 -15.92
N SER A 133 -11.35 -9.48 -17.06
CA SER A 133 -12.29 -10.58 -17.32
C SER A 133 -11.56 -11.92 -17.29
N LEU A 134 -12.07 -12.88 -16.53
CA LEU A 134 -11.45 -14.19 -16.33
C LEU A 134 -12.29 -15.29 -16.98
N ARG A 135 -11.62 -16.26 -17.61
CA ARG A 135 -12.23 -17.57 -17.90
C ARG A 135 -12.39 -18.35 -16.59
N GLN A 136 -13.25 -19.37 -16.61
CA GLN A 136 -13.53 -20.19 -15.42
C GLN A 136 -12.28 -20.90 -14.86
N THR A 137 -11.30 -21.19 -15.71
CA THR A 137 -10.03 -21.84 -15.36
C THR A 137 -8.89 -20.84 -15.15
N GLU A 138 -9.18 -19.55 -15.07
CA GLU A 138 -8.18 -18.50 -14.83
C GLU A 138 -8.37 -17.86 -13.46
N LYS A 139 -7.27 -17.38 -12.89
CA LYS A 139 -7.29 -16.62 -11.63
C LYS A 139 -6.36 -15.42 -11.69
N VAL A 140 -6.62 -14.44 -10.84
CA VAL A 140 -5.65 -13.39 -10.55
C VAL A 140 -4.72 -13.85 -9.42
N VAL A 141 -3.44 -13.53 -9.51
CA VAL A 141 -2.48 -13.68 -8.43
C VAL A 141 -1.98 -12.30 -8.03
N PHE A 142 -2.35 -11.88 -6.83
CA PHE A 142 -1.92 -10.63 -6.24
C PHE A 142 -0.57 -10.79 -5.53
N MET A 143 0.41 -10.01 -5.95
CA MET A 143 1.78 -10.05 -5.43
C MET A 143 2.01 -8.93 -4.42
N GLY A 144 2.01 -9.26 -3.13
CA GLY A 144 2.46 -8.38 -2.06
C GLY A 144 3.99 -8.26 -2.02
N HIS A 145 4.48 -7.23 -1.35
CA HIS A 145 5.91 -7.08 -1.07
C HIS A 145 6.39 -8.19 -0.12
N GLY A 146 5.60 -8.43 0.93
CA GLY A 146 6.01 -9.25 2.06
C GLY A 146 6.57 -8.41 3.20
N ALA A 147 6.78 -9.05 4.34
CA ALA A 147 7.47 -8.47 5.48
C ALA A 147 8.14 -9.56 6.32
N SER A 148 9.30 -9.27 6.90
CA SER A 148 9.85 -10.09 8.00
C SER A 148 9.08 -9.89 9.31
N HIS A 149 8.33 -8.78 9.41
CA HIS A 149 7.43 -8.46 10.49
C HIS A 149 6.22 -9.41 10.55
N HIS A 150 5.67 -9.65 11.75
CA HIS A 150 4.49 -10.51 11.96
C HIS A 150 3.25 -10.11 11.14
N ALA A 151 3.21 -8.86 10.66
CA ALA A 151 2.19 -8.36 9.74
C ALA A 151 2.17 -9.08 8.38
N PHE A 152 3.17 -9.91 8.03
CA PHE A 152 3.11 -10.78 6.85
C PHE A 152 1.86 -11.67 6.85
N ALA A 153 1.34 -12.02 8.04
CA ALA A 153 0.13 -12.82 8.20
C ALA A 153 -1.10 -12.20 7.51
N ALA A 154 -1.09 -10.88 7.25
CA ALA A 154 -2.14 -10.21 6.48
C ALA A 154 -2.29 -10.79 5.07
N TYR A 155 -1.18 -11.13 4.40
CA TYR A 155 -1.22 -11.72 3.05
C TYR A 155 -1.88 -13.11 3.07
N ALA A 156 -1.48 -13.95 4.03
CA ALA A 156 -2.07 -15.27 4.22
C ALA A 156 -3.55 -15.22 4.63
N CYS A 157 -3.92 -14.28 5.50
CA CYS A 157 -5.31 -14.04 5.88
C CYS A 157 -6.16 -13.64 4.68
N LEU A 158 -5.65 -12.72 3.84
CA LEU A 158 -6.35 -12.30 2.63
C LEU A 158 -6.49 -13.46 1.63
N ASP A 159 -5.44 -14.25 1.41
CA ASP A 159 -5.50 -15.46 0.56
C ASP A 159 -6.54 -16.47 1.06
N HIS A 160 -6.57 -16.69 2.37
CA HIS A 160 -7.53 -17.58 3.00
C HIS A 160 -8.98 -17.08 2.84
N MET A 161 -9.21 -15.79 3.06
CA MET A 161 -10.54 -15.18 2.87
C MET A 161 -11.01 -15.27 1.42
N MET A 162 -10.11 -15.02 0.46
CA MET A 162 -10.38 -15.19 -0.96
C MET A 162 -10.77 -16.65 -1.29
N THR A 163 -10.00 -17.61 -0.78
CA THR A 163 -10.25 -19.03 -0.98
C THR A 163 -11.59 -19.47 -0.40
N ALA A 164 -11.88 -19.12 0.86
CA ALA A 164 -13.13 -19.46 1.55
C ALA A 164 -14.37 -18.91 0.82
N GLN A 165 -14.25 -17.72 0.21
CA GLN A 165 -15.34 -17.08 -0.53
C GLN A 165 -15.39 -17.46 -2.02
N ARG A 166 -14.54 -18.39 -2.48
CA ARG A 166 -14.36 -18.73 -3.91
C ARG A 166 -14.12 -17.48 -4.77
N PHE A 167 -13.41 -16.51 -4.21
CA PHE A 167 -12.97 -15.32 -4.93
C PHE A 167 -11.95 -15.78 -6.00
N PRO A 168 -12.04 -15.30 -7.25
CA PRO A 168 -11.20 -15.80 -8.34
C PRO A 168 -9.79 -15.19 -8.33
N ALA A 169 -9.17 -15.13 -7.15
CA ALA A 169 -7.81 -14.68 -6.97
C ALA A 169 -7.11 -15.40 -5.81
N ARG A 170 -5.78 -15.31 -5.82
CA ARG A 170 -4.88 -15.76 -4.76
C ARG A 170 -3.91 -14.63 -4.38
N VAL A 171 -3.30 -14.73 -3.21
CA VAL A 171 -2.33 -13.75 -2.71
C VAL A 171 -1.04 -14.44 -2.30
N GLY A 172 0.08 -13.91 -2.79
CA GLY A 172 1.40 -14.27 -2.31
C GLY A 172 2.24 -13.04 -2.03
N ALA A 173 3.45 -13.24 -1.56
CA ALA A 173 4.41 -12.18 -1.30
C ALA A 173 5.79 -12.52 -1.85
N VAL A 174 6.52 -11.53 -2.36
CA VAL A 174 7.87 -11.73 -2.94
C VAL A 174 8.87 -12.11 -1.84
N GLU A 175 8.85 -11.38 -0.73
CA GLU A 175 9.84 -11.51 0.35
C GLU A 175 9.25 -12.15 1.61
N SER A 176 8.09 -12.81 1.52
CA SER A 176 7.48 -13.51 2.66
C SER A 176 6.48 -14.57 2.23
N TYR A 177 5.68 -15.02 3.18
CA TYR A 177 4.63 -16.01 2.99
C TYR A 177 3.28 -15.37 2.57
N PRO A 178 2.45 -16.03 1.73
CA PRO A 178 2.75 -17.25 0.97
C PRO A 178 3.71 -17.02 -0.19
N GLU A 179 4.65 -17.94 -0.38
CA GLU A 179 5.62 -17.90 -1.48
C GLU A 179 4.99 -18.38 -2.79
N VAL A 180 5.54 -17.94 -3.93
CA VAL A 180 4.98 -18.24 -5.25
C VAL A 180 4.94 -19.74 -5.59
N ASP A 181 5.88 -20.55 -5.10
CA ASP A 181 5.84 -22.01 -5.35
C ASP A 181 4.61 -22.67 -4.71
N ILE A 182 4.24 -22.23 -3.50
CA ILE A 182 3.03 -22.70 -2.82
C ILE A 182 1.79 -22.36 -3.65
N LEU A 183 1.78 -21.17 -4.26
CA LEU A 183 0.68 -20.75 -5.13
C LEU A 183 0.65 -21.56 -6.42
N ILE A 184 1.79 -21.80 -7.06
CA ILE A 184 1.90 -22.58 -8.30
C ILE A 184 1.36 -23.99 -8.09
N ASP A 185 1.81 -24.68 -7.05
CA ASP A 185 1.40 -26.06 -6.78
C ASP A 185 -0.10 -26.13 -6.46
N SER A 186 -0.59 -25.24 -5.59
CA SER A 186 -2.01 -25.16 -5.26
C SER A 186 -2.88 -24.86 -6.48
N LEU A 187 -2.46 -23.95 -7.36
CA LEU A 187 -3.23 -23.58 -8.56
C LEU A 187 -3.22 -24.69 -9.61
N ARG A 188 -2.12 -25.46 -9.71
CA ARG A 188 -2.04 -26.64 -10.56
C ARG A 188 -3.04 -27.70 -10.10
N ASP A 189 -3.12 -27.97 -8.80
CA ASP A 189 -4.07 -28.93 -8.23
C ASP A 189 -5.54 -28.51 -8.43
N GLU A 190 -5.80 -27.20 -8.45
CA GLU A 190 -7.11 -26.63 -8.78
C GLU A 190 -7.45 -26.71 -10.29
N GLY A 191 -6.51 -27.13 -11.16
CA GLY A 191 -6.71 -27.20 -12.61
C GLY A 191 -6.73 -25.83 -13.29
N VAL A 192 -6.08 -24.82 -12.71
CA VAL A 192 -5.96 -23.49 -13.28
C VAL A 192 -5.04 -23.52 -14.51
N THR A 193 -5.52 -22.98 -15.63
CA THR A 193 -4.85 -23.02 -16.93
C THR A 193 -4.24 -21.69 -17.35
N GLY A 194 -4.36 -20.65 -16.52
CA GLY A 194 -3.75 -19.35 -16.75
C GLY A 194 -3.91 -18.42 -15.56
N VAL A 195 -2.95 -17.51 -15.38
CA VAL A 195 -2.97 -16.53 -14.30
C VAL A 195 -2.73 -15.12 -14.81
N HIS A 196 -3.34 -14.16 -14.12
CA HIS A 196 -3.06 -12.74 -14.28
C HIS A 196 -2.32 -12.22 -13.05
N LEU A 197 -1.10 -11.72 -13.23
CA LEU A 197 -0.28 -11.24 -12.12
C LEU A 197 -0.54 -9.75 -11.90
N MET A 198 -0.91 -9.37 -10.67
CA MET A 198 -1.21 -7.98 -10.31
C MET A 198 -0.49 -7.59 -9.01
N PRO A 199 0.06 -6.37 -8.88
CA PRO A 199 0.68 -5.91 -7.64
C PRO A 199 -0.36 -5.72 -6.53
N LEU A 200 -0.01 -6.15 -5.31
CA LEU A 200 -0.68 -5.78 -4.06
C LEU A 200 0.18 -4.77 -3.28
N MET A 201 0.62 -3.75 -4.00
CA MET A 201 1.45 -2.66 -3.49
C MET A 201 0.86 -1.34 -3.97
N LEU A 202 1.03 -0.27 -3.19
CA LEU A 202 0.50 1.04 -3.54
C LEU A 202 0.98 1.50 -4.92
N VAL A 203 2.25 1.24 -5.23
CA VAL A 203 2.95 1.64 -6.45
C VAL A 203 3.43 0.37 -7.15
N ALA A 204 3.18 0.25 -8.45
CA ALA A 204 3.83 -0.76 -9.30
C ALA A 204 5.29 -0.34 -9.57
N GLY A 205 6.16 -0.59 -8.58
CA GLY A 205 7.57 -0.21 -8.59
C GLY A 205 8.50 -1.34 -9.04
N ASP A 206 9.70 -1.35 -8.47
CA ASP A 206 10.78 -2.27 -8.84
C ASP A 206 10.35 -3.75 -8.77
N HIS A 207 9.75 -4.18 -7.65
CA HIS A 207 9.26 -5.55 -7.50
C HIS A 207 8.22 -5.94 -8.55
N ALA A 208 7.27 -5.05 -8.88
CA ALA A 208 6.27 -5.33 -9.89
C ALA A 208 6.89 -5.50 -11.29
N ILE A 209 7.95 -4.75 -11.60
CA ILE A 209 8.61 -4.78 -12.90
C ILE A 209 9.56 -5.98 -12.99
N ASN A 210 10.42 -6.16 -11.99
CA ASN A 210 11.51 -7.14 -12.01
C ASN A 210 11.05 -8.50 -11.51
N ASP A 211 10.54 -8.58 -10.28
CA ASP A 211 10.20 -9.86 -9.65
C ASP A 211 8.89 -10.45 -10.17
N MET A 212 7.93 -9.63 -10.59
CA MET A 212 6.66 -10.13 -11.10
C MET A 212 6.66 -10.38 -12.61
N ALA A 213 7.10 -9.39 -13.38
CA ALA A 213 6.73 -9.26 -14.79
C ALA A 213 7.89 -9.39 -15.79
N SER A 214 9.13 -9.41 -15.33
CA SER A 214 10.31 -9.45 -16.20
C SER A 214 10.46 -10.80 -16.91
N ASP A 215 11.32 -10.85 -17.92
CA ASP A 215 11.73 -12.10 -18.59
C ASP A 215 12.85 -12.85 -17.86
N ASP A 216 13.20 -12.43 -16.64
CA ASP A 216 14.15 -13.15 -15.79
C ASP A 216 13.56 -14.48 -15.32
N GLY A 217 14.38 -15.55 -15.29
CA GLY A 217 13.93 -16.90 -14.95
C GLY A 217 13.34 -17.02 -13.55
N ASP A 218 13.76 -16.17 -12.61
CA ASP A 218 13.27 -16.16 -11.24
C ASP A 218 12.02 -15.30 -11.06
N SER A 219 11.60 -14.56 -12.08
CA SER A 219 10.38 -13.76 -12.03
C SER A 219 9.14 -14.65 -11.91
N TRP A 220 8.09 -14.16 -11.25
CA TRP A 220 6.84 -14.90 -11.08
C TRP A 220 6.24 -15.28 -12.42
N LYS A 221 6.28 -14.39 -13.41
CA LYS A 221 5.83 -14.68 -14.78
C LYS A 221 6.54 -15.90 -15.34
N MET A 222 7.87 -15.95 -15.22
CA MET A 222 8.65 -17.07 -15.78
C MET A 222 8.45 -18.35 -14.98
N ARG A 223 8.33 -18.29 -13.65
CA ARG A 223 8.05 -19.45 -12.79
C ARG A 223 6.68 -20.08 -13.07
N PHE A 224 5.62 -19.28 -13.20
CA PHE A 224 4.30 -19.77 -13.60
C PHE A 224 4.34 -20.39 -15.02
N ASN A 225 4.99 -19.73 -15.97
CA ASN A 225 5.12 -20.24 -17.34
C ASN A 225 5.88 -21.58 -17.37
N ALA A 226 6.98 -21.71 -16.62
CA ALA A 226 7.75 -22.95 -16.50
C ALA A 226 6.94 -24.08 -15.86
N ALA A 227 6.00 -23.74 -14.99
CA ALA A 227 5.05 -24.68 -14.38
C ALA A 227 3.88 -25.08 -15.30
N GLY A 228 3.82 -24.57 -16.54
CA GLY A 228 2.77 -24.85 -17.52
C GLY A 228 1.51 -24.00 -17.33
N ILE A 229 1.57 -22.93 -16.56
CA ILE A 229 0.46 -22.00 -16.29
C ILE A 229 0.81 -20.64 -16.91
N PRO A 230 0.33 -20.31 -18.12
CA PRO A 230 0.59 -19.03 -18.75
C PRO A 230 0.26 -17.84 -17.85
N ALA A 231 1.22 -16.94 -17.66
CA ALA A 231 1.11 -15.78 -16.79
C ALA A 231 1.10 -14.46 -17.58
N THR A 232 0.08 -13.64 -17.34
CA THR A 232 -0.07 -12.30 -17.95
C THR A 232 0.09 -11.22 -16.87
N PRO A 233 1.16 -10.41 -16.87
CA PRO A 233 1.36 -9.36 -15.89
C PRO A 233 0.56 -8.09 -16.19
N TRP A 234 0.08 -7.42 -15.14
CA TRP A 234 -0.59 -6.12 -15.19
C TRP A 234 0.13 -5.13 -14.27
N LEU A 235 0.83 -4.15 -14.84
CA LEU A 235 1.62 -3.19 -14.08
C LEU A 235 0.78 -1.96 -13.70
N SER A 236 -0.13 -2.13 -12.73
CA SER A 236 -0.91 -1.04 -12.14
C SER A 236 -0.87 -1.16 -10.61
N GLY A 237 -0.54 -0.06 -9.93
CA GLY A 237 -0.48 -0.02 -8.47
C GLY A 237 -1.85 0.14 -7.84
N LEU A 238 -1.98 -0.20 -6.55
CA LEU A 238 -3.25 -0.04 -5.85
C LEU A 238 -3.71 1.42 -5.74
N GLY A 239 -2.78 2.39 -5.79
CA GLY A 239 -3.10 3.81 -5.74
C GLY A 239 -3.86 4.31 -6.97
N GLU A 240 -3.77 3.62 -8.10
CA GLU A 240 -4.53 3.92 -9.32
C GLU A 240 -6.03 3.61 -9.17
N ASN A 241 -6.40 2.72 -8.24
CA ASN A 241 -7.77 2.31 -8.00
C ASN A 241 -8.53 3.30 -7.09
N PRO A 242 -9.57 4.00 -7.59
CA PRO A 242 -10.32 4.96 -6.78
C PRO A 242 -10.97 4.36 -5.53
N ALA A 243 -11.39 3.10 -5.58
CA ALA A 243 -12.00 2.43 -4.43
C ALA A 243 -10.98 2.19 -3.30
N ILE A 244 -9.72 1.93 -3.65
CA ILE A 244 -8.63 1.84 -2.66
C ILE A 244 -8.32 3.22 -2.07
N ARG A 245 -8.27 4.27 -2.91
CA ARG A 245 -8.05 5.64 -2.41
C ARG A 245 -9.15 6.06 -1.43
N ALA A 246 -10.40 5.69 -1.71
CA ALA A 246 -11.52 5.94 -0.81
C ALA A 246 -11.35 5.24 0.55
N MET A 247 -10.72 4.06 0.62
CA MET A 247 -10.39 3.40 1.90
C MET A 247 -9.41 4.23 2.73
N PHE A 248 -8.34 4.76 2.11
CA PHE A 248 -7.40 5.66 2.82
C PHE A 248 -8.07 6.94 3.32
N VAL A 249 -8.98 7.52 2.52
CA VAL A 249 -9.80 8.67 2.94
C VAL A 249 -10.68 8.31 4.14
N ALA A 250 -11.31 7.13 4.13
CA ALA A 250 -12.13 6.65 5.24
C ALA A 250 -11.29 6.46 6.53
N HIS A 251 -10.08 5.89 6.42
CA HIS A 251 -9.17 5.74 7.57
C HIS A 251 -8.75 7.09 8.16
N LEU A 252 -8.46 8.09 7.32
CA LEU A 252 -8.13 9.43 7.78
C LEU A 252 -9.31 10.04 8.55
N HIS A 253 -10.52 9.95 8.01
CA HIS A 253 -11.71 10.47 8.67
C HIS A 253 -12.05 9.74 9.97
N GLN A 254 -11.90 8.41 10.01
CA GLN A 254 -12.09 7.65 11.24
C GLN A 254 -11.14 8.13 12.34
N ALA A 255 -9.85 8.30 12.01
CA ALA A 255 -8.88 8.80 12.97
C ALA A 255 -9.19 10.24 13.41
N LEU A 256 -9.66 11.09 12.48
CA LEU A 256 -10.12 12.44 12.81
C LEU A 256 -11.35 12.45 13.72
N ASN A 257 -12.26 11.50 13.60
CA ASN A 257 -13.44 11.47 14.46
C ASN A 257 -13.10 10.96 15.87
N MET A 258 -12.29 9.90 15.97
CA MET A 258 -11.85 9.36 17.28
C MET A 258 -11.11 10.41 18.13
N ALA A 259 -10.23 11.20 17.51
CA ALA A 259 -9.51 12.25 18.24
C ALA A 259 -10.39 13.43 18.70
N VAL A 260 -11.58 13.60 18.11
CA VAL A 260 -12.57 14.58 18.60
C VAL A 260 -13.28 14.04 19.83
N GLU A 261 -13.61 12.75 19.84
CA GLU A 261 -14.26 12.08 20.98
C GLU A 261 -13.35 12.00 22.22
N GLU A 262 -12.04 11.79 22.05
CA GLU A 262 -11.08 11.81 23.17
C GLU A 262 -10.86 13.20 23.78
N ALA A 263 -11.20 14.27 23.06
CA ALA A 263 -10.98 15.66 23.48
C ALA A 263 -12.25 16.35 24.02
N ALA A 264 -13.43 15.71 23.92
CA ALA A 264 -14.73 16.21 24.37
C ALA A 264 -15.08 15.68 25.77
#